data_AF-A0A3R6W2H0-F1
#
_entry.id   AF-A0A3R6W2H0-F1
#
_cell.length_a   1.000
_cell.length_b   1.000
_cell.length_c   1.000
_cell.angle_alpha   90.00
_cell.angle_beta   90.00
_cell.angle_gamma   90.00
#
_symmetry.space_group_name_H-M   'P 1'
#
loop_
_entity.id
_entity.type
_entity.pdbx_description
1 polymer ?
#
loop_
_entity_poly.entity_id
_entity_poly.type
_entity_poly.pdbx_seq_one_letter_code
_entity_poly.pdbx_strand_id
1 'polypeptide(L)'
;MNDVCFAVEARIQQQLPEHFGIVLDDWSAAGTSYCCIMASFCLDDVVKTPMLAFAPMLDEGDHSAAQHIAFIEATLELYSKTLDAITFVIGDNCSVNQRMAGLLIVPPVNCVRPRFNLAVQRMMEEHKNLLDRIHCVILRARSVKNRSAPRLLIPLAPKLRNDTRWSSTYAMVACFFEIKDHLAAITDLRAIFPAPVEIDAMHSLRAVLDVMQGFTLAFQREDLTLSETRVLMDALCEKFPRCPTTSARVLRS
;
A
#
# COMPACT_ATOMS: atom_id res chain seq x y z
N MET A 1 7.82 -8.75 31.05
CA MET A 1 7.21 -8.44 29.74
C MET A 1 5.72 -8.14 29.89
N ASN A 2 4.99 -8.89 30.74
CA ASN A 2 3.55 -8.67 30.97
C ASN A 2 3.19 -7.32 31.61
N ASP A 3 3.97 -6.81 32.57
CA ASP A 3 3.64 -5.54 33.25
C ASP A 3 3.60 -4.33 32.31
N VAL A 4 4.44 -4.35 31.26
CA VAL A 4 4.45 -3.28 30.24
C VAL A 4 3.22 -3.38 29.35
N CYS A 5 2.82 -4.58 28.93
CA CYS A 5 1.61 -4.77 28.14
C CYS A 5 0.38 -4.30 28.91
N PHE A 6 0.20 -4.72 30.17
CA PHE A 6 -0.93 -4.27 30.98
C PHE A 6 -0.94 -2.76 31.20
N ALA A 7 0.23 -2.14 31.42
CA ALA A 7 0.32 -0.69 31.54
C ALA A 7 -0.07 0.04 30.25
N VAL A 8 0.31 -0.50 29.08
CA VAL A 8 -0.08 0.04 27.78
C VAL A 8 -1.58 -0.16 27.53
N GLU A 9 -2.12 -1.35 27.78
CA GLU A 9 -3.54 -1.67 27.63
C GLU A 9 -4.40 -0.74 28.51
N ALA A 10 -4.05 -0.60 29.79
CA ALA A 10 -4.74 0.32 30.70
C ALA A 10 -4.66 1.77 30.23
N ARG A 11 -3.52 2.19 29.66
CA ARG A 11 -3.35 3.55 29.13
C ARG A 11 -4.19 3.79 27.88
N ILE A 12 -4.27 2.81 26.98
CA ILE A 12 -5.13 2.85 25.79
C ILE A 12 -6.59 2.87 26.22
N GLN A 13 -6.98 2.01 27.17
CA GLN A 13 -8.34 1.94 27.70
C GLN A 13 -8.83 3.30 28.23
N GLN A 14 -7.99 4.01 28.97
CA GLN A 14 -8.29 5.36 29.48
C GLN A 14 -8.47 6.41 28.38
N GLN A 15 -7.85 6.21 27.22
CA GLN A 15 -7.92 7.16 26.10
C GLN A 15 -9.04 6.83 25.12
N LEU A 16 -9.52 5.57 25.09
CA LEU A 16 -10.54 5.14 24.15
C LEU A 16 -11.88 5.83 24.44
N PRO A 17 -12.42 6.63 23.49
CA PRO A 17 -13.73 7.26 23.65
C PRO A 17 -14.85 6.22 23.67
N GLU A 18 -16.08 6.67 23.94
CA GLU A 18 -17.29 5.84 23.85
C GLU A 18 -17.46 5.29 22.42
N HIS A 19 -17.15 6.09 21.41
CA HIS A 19 -17.27 5.75 20.00
C HIS A 19 -15.99 6.05 19.22
N PHE A 20 -15.56 5.12 18.39
CA PHE A 20 -14.37 5.24 17.54
C PHE A 20 -14.53 4.43 16.25
N GLY A 21 -13.64 4.66 15.29
CA GLY A 21 -13.50 3.79 14.12
C GLY A 21 -12.48 2.70 14.37
N ILE A 22 -12.60 1.58 13.66
CA ILE A 22 -11.60 0.52 13.71
C ILE A 22 -10.80 0.50 12.41
N VAL A 23 -9.49 0.28 12.49
CA VAL A 23 -8.61 0.08 11.33
C VAL A 23 -8.12 -1.35 11.38
N LEU A 24 -8.30 -2.07 10.26
CA LEU A 24 -7.79 -3.42 10.08
C LEU A 24 -6.65 -3.45 9.09
N ASP A 25 -5.60 -4.20 9.43
CA ASP A 25 -4.50 -4.51 8.54
C ASP A 25 -4.12 -5.98 8.69
N ASP A 26 -4.37 -6.75 7.63
CA ASP A 26 -4.10 -8.19 7.61
C ASP A 26 -2.73 -8.47 6.99
N TRP A 27 -1.98 -9.36 7.62
CA TRP A 27 -0.65 -9.74 7.17
C TRP A 27 -0.45 -11.25 7.26
N SER A 28 0.13 -11.86 6.24
CA SER A 28 0.51 -13.27 6.27
C SER A 28 2.04 -13.43 6.31
N ALA A 29 2.54 -14.23 7.24
CA ALA A 29 3.96 -14.56 7.34
C ALA A 29 4.15 -16.04 7.69
N ALA A 30 5.01 -16.74 6.94
CA ALA A 30 5.40 -18.12 7.19
C ALA A 30 4.23 -19.13 7.35
N GLY A 31 3.09 -18.87 6.70
CA GLY A 31 1.89 -19.72 6.77
C GLY A 31 0.87 -19.33 7.83
N THR A 32 1.18 -18.35 8.68
CA THR A 32 0.25 -17.79 9.67
C THR A 32 -0.33 -16.47 9.18
N SER A 33 -1.64 -16.29 9.36
CA SER A 33 -2.34 -15.04 9.10
C SER A 33 -2.51 -14.26 10.40
N TYR A 34 -2.00 -13.04 10.42
CA TYR A 34 -2.08 -12.08 11.50
C TYR A 34 -3.09 -10.99 11.14
N CYS A 35 -3.86 -10.56 12.13
CA CYS A 35 -4.74 -9.41 12.02
C CYS A 35 -4.28 -8.33 13.00
N CYS A 36 -4.05 -7.14 12.48
CA CYS A 36 -3.80 -5.94 13.27
C CYS A 36 -5.13 -5.18 13.44
N ILE A 37 -5.48 -4.89 14.69
CA ILE A 37 -6.61 -4.05 15.03
C ILE A 37 -6.08 -2.76 15.64
N MET A 38 -6.47 -1.62 15.09
CA MET A 38 -6.22 -0.30 15.68
C MET A 38 -7.55 0.43 15.88
N ALA A 39 -7.66 1.24 16.92
CA ALA A 39 -8.73 2.24 17.02
C ALA A 39 -8.33 3.49 16.22
N SER A 40 -9.29 4.28 15.75
CA SER A 40 -9.08 5.58 15.12
C SER A 40 -10.12 6.56 15.64
N PHE A 41 -9.66 7.61 16.31
CA PHE A 41 -10.52 8.64 16.88
C PHE A 41 -9.79 9.99 16.94
N CYS A 42 -10.55 11.07 17.08
CA CYS A 42 -9.99 12.40 17.26
C CYS A 42 -9.96 12.75 18.75
N LEU A 43 -8.80 13.20 19.25
CA LEU A 43 -8.64 13.74 20.59
C LEU A 43 -7.85 15.05 20.47
N ASP A 44 -8.44 16.16 20.94
CA ASP A 44 -7.88 17.51 20.85
C ASP A 44 -7.43 17.90 19.43
N ASP A 45 -8.31 17.67 18.44
CA ASP A 45 -8.07 17.88 17.01
C ASP A 45 -6.91 17.07 16.41
N VAL A 46 -6.40 16.08 17.15
CA VAL A 46 -5.35 15.16 16.70
C VAL A 46 -5.94 13.76 16.53
N VAL A 47 -5.81 13.21 15.32
CA VAL A 47 -6.17 11.81 15.07
C VAL A 47 -5.22 10.90 15.85
N LYS A 48 -5.78 10.03 16.69
CA LYS A 48 -5.08 9.00 17.44
C LYS A 48 -5.44 7.65 16.84
N THR A 49 -4.41 6.83 16.59
CA THR A 49 -4.58 5.51 15.99
C THR A 49 -3.85 4.41 16.79
N PRO A 50 -4.20 4.19 18.07
CA PRO A 50 -3.50 3.20 18.90
C PRO A 50 -3.81 1.77 18.42
N MET A 51 -2.79 0.92 18.46
CA MET A 51 -2.92 -0.51 18.19
C MET A 51 -3.55 -1.22 19.39
N LEU A 52 -4.66 -1.91 19.16
CA LEU A 52 -5.39 -2.68 20.17
C LEU A 52 -4.94 -4.13 20.23
N ALA A 53 -4.65 -4.72 19.07
CA ALA A 53 -4.16 -6.09 18.96
C ALA A 53 -3.29 -6.27 17.71
N PHE A 54 -2.31 -7.15 17.79
CA PHE A 54 -1.57 -7.70 16.65
C PHE A 54 -1.30 -9.18 16.95
N ALA A 55 -2.16 -10.04 16.44
CA ALA A 55 -2.13 -11.47 16.76
C ALA A 55 -2.63 -12.31 15.58
N PRO A 56 -2.34 -13.62 15.56
CA PRO A 56 -3.06 -14.54 14.70
C PRO A 56 -4.57 -14.47 14.95
N MET A 57 -5.36 -14.80 13.92
CA MET A 57 -6.80 -14.97 14.08
C MET A 57 -7.11 -16.07 15.10
N LEU A 58 -8.26 -15.97 15.79
CA LEU A 58 -8.69 -16.97 16.78
C LEU A 58 -8.78 -18.39 16.18
N ASP A 59 -9.15 -18.47 14.90
CA ASP A 59 -9.07 -19.68 14.08
C ASP A 59 -8.25 -19.32 12.84
N GLU A 60 -7.02 -19.81 12.77
CA GLU A 60 -6.12 -19.52 11.65
C GLU A 60 -6.62 -20.12 10.31
N GLY A 61 -7.56 -21.08 10.35
CA GLY A 61 -8.17 -21.68 9.18
C GLY A 61 -9.41 -20.94 8.66
N ASP A 62 -9.96 -19.99 9.43
CA ASP A 62 -11.15 -19.23 9.05
C ASP A 62 -10.86 -17.72 8.93
N HIS A 63 -10.82 -17.23 7.69
CA HIS A 63 -10.70 -15.81 7.34
C HIS A 63 -12.04 -15.17 6.98
N SER A 64 -13.15 -15.72 7.49
CA SER A 64 -14.49 -15.18 7.27
C SER A 64 -14.71 -13.87 8.02
N ALA A 65 -15.63 -13.05 7.49
CA ALA A 65 -16.04 -11.82 8.16
C ALA A 65 -16.58 -12.06 9.59
N ALA A 66 -17.20 -13.22 9.83
CA ALA A 66 -17.69 -13.58 11.17
C ALA A 66 -16.53 -13.78 12.14
N GLN A 67 -15.45 -14.43 11.69
CA GLN A 67 -14.28 -14.65 12.54
C GLN A 67 -13.50 -13.37 12.82
N HIS A 68 -13.45 -12.45 11.85
CA HIS A 68 -12.92 -11.10 12.10
C HIS A 68 -13.75 -10.36 13.17
N ILE A 69 -15.08 -10.46 13.14
CA ILE A 69 -15.94 -9.84 14.17
C ILE A 69 -15.69 -10.48 15.53
N ALA A 70 -15.59 -11.81 15.62
CA ALA A 70 -15.30 -12.50 16.88
C ALA A 70 -13.93 -12.08 17.45
N PHE A 71 -12.92 -11.94 16.60
CA PHE A 71 -11.60 -11.45 17.00
C PHE A 71 -11.64 -9.98 17.47
N ILE A 72 -12.40 -9.13 16.80
CA ILE A 72 -12.63 -7.74 17.22
C ILE A 72 -13.34 -7.70 18.57
N GLU A 73 -14.42 -8.46 18.74
CA GLU A 73 -15.18 -8.52 19.98
C GLU A 73 -14.30 -8.94 21.16
N ALA A 74 -13.56 -10.05 21.02
CA ALA A 74 -12.60 -10.51 22.02
C ALA A 74 -11.50 -9.47 22.32
N THR A 75 -11.05 -8.72 21.31
CA THR A 75 -10.08 -7.64 21.50
C THR A 75 -10.69 -6.47 22.28
N LEU A 76 -11.93 -6.10 21.99
CA LEU A 76 -12.62 -4.98 22.65
C LEU A 76 -12.96 -5.28 24.11
N GLU A 77 -13.22 -6.55 24.46
CA GLU A 77 -13.43 -6.98 25.84
C GLU A 77 -12.23 -6.64 26.75
N LEU A 78 -11.00 -6.73 26.24
CA LEU A 78 -9.78 -6.35 26.96
C LEU A 78 -9.80 -4.87 27.41
N TYR A 79 -10.50 -4.02 26.66
CA TYR A 79 -10.63 -2.59 26.92
C TYR A 79 -12.00 -2.23 27.51
N SER A 80 -12.81 -3.22 27.92
CA SER A 80 -14.17 -3.03 28.42
C SER A 80 -15.07 -2.26 27.42
N LYS A 81 -14.95 -2.61 26.14
CA LYS A 81 -15.78 -2.07 25.05
C LYS A 81 -16.56 -3.20 24.39
N THR A 82 -17.66 -2.84 23.74
CA THR A 82 -18.47 -3.74 22.91
C THR A 82 -18.42 -3.31 21.45
N LEU A 83 -18.96 -4.13 20.55
CA LEU A 83 -19.05 -3.80 19.12
C LEU A 83 -19.82 -2.49 18.84
N ASP A 84 -20.73 -2.07 19.74
CA ASP A 84 -21.48 -0.81 19.63
C ASP A 84 -20.60 0.45 19.69
N ALA A 85 -19.35 0.32 20.18
CA ALA A 85 -18.39 1.41 20.16
C ALA A 85 -17.87 1.72 18.74
N ILE A 86 -18.01 0.79 17.79
CA ILE A 86 -17.52 0.94 16.43
C ILE A 86 -18.50 1.79 15.62
N THR A 87 -18.02 2.87 15.02
CA THR A 87 -18.82 3.78 14.19
C THR A 87 -18.51 3.68 12.70
N PHE A 88 -17.34 3.16 12.34
CA PHE A 88 -16.91 2.92 10.97
C PHE A 88 -15.73 1.94 10.94
N VAL A 89 -15.53 1.30 9.79
CA VAL A 89 -14.41 0.37 9.57
C VAL A 89 -13.51 0.92 8.49
N ILE A 90 -12.22 1.09 8.78
CA ILE A 90 -11.16 1.38 7.81
C ILE A 90 -10.44 0.07 7.48
N GLY A 91 -10.29 -0.21 6.20
CA GLY A 91 -9.56 -1.38 5.74
C GLY A 91 -9.37 -1.35 4.23
N ASP A 92 -8.72 -2.37 3.68
CA ASP A 92 -8.75 -2.57 2.24
C ASP A 92 -10.18 -2.91 1.77
N ASN A 93 -10.46 -2.71 0.48
CA ASN A 93 -11.78 -2.99 -0.10
C ASN A 93 -11.95 -4.50 -0.40
N CYS A 94 -11.42 -5.39 0.43
CA CYS A 94 -11.63 -6.81 0.25
C CYS A 94 -13.09 -7.20 0.61
N SER A 95 -13.54 -8.34 0.09
CA SER A 95 -14.90 -8.84 0.33
C SER A 95 -15.18 -9.09 1.81
N VAL A 96 -14.15 -9.49 2.57
CA VAL A 96 -14.25 -9.77 4.02
C VAL A 96 -14.55 -8.48 4.77
N ASN A 97 -13.75 -7.41 4.57
CA ASN A 97 -13.96 -6.11 5.21
C ASN A 97 -15.31 -5.48 4.83
N GLN A 98 -15.72 -5.60 3.57
CA GLN A 98 -17.03 -5.15 3.10
C GLN A 98 -18.18 -5.92 3.77
N ARG A 99 -18.06 -7.25 3.87
CA ARG A 99 -19.06 -8.09 4.52
C ARG A 99 -19.14 -7.80 6.02
N MET A 100 -17.99 -7.65 6.67
CA MET A 100 -17.88 -7.35 8.10
C MET A 100 -18.53 -6.01 8.43
N ALA A 101 -18.21 -4.93 7.70
CA ALA A 101 -18.86 -3.64 7.90
C ALA A 101 -20.39 -3.72 7.72
N GLY A 102 -20.87 -4.53 6.78
CA GLY A 102 -22.29 -4.80 6.60
C GLY A 102 -22.94 -5.58 7.76
N LEU A 103 -22.21 -6.51 8.38
CA LEU A 103 -22.67 -7.26 9.56
C LEU A 103 -22.69 -6.37 10.82
N LEU A 104 -21.71 -5.48 10.96
CA LEU A 104 -21.64 -4.47 12.04
C LEU A 104 -22.60 -3.28 11.82
N ILE A 105 -23.20 -3.17 10.62
CA ILE A 105 -24.12 -2.06 10.25
C ILE A 105 -23.42 -0.69 10.34
N VAL A 106 -22.12 -0.64 9.98
CA VAL A 106 -21.31 0.58 10.00
C VAL A 106 -20.75 0.89 8.60
N PRO A 107 -20.52 2.16 8.26
CA PRO A 107 -19.92 2.53 6.99
C PRO A 107 -18.47 2.02 6.86
N PRO A 108 -18.09 1.42 5.71
CA PRO A 108 -16.70 1.14 5.39
C PRO A 108 -16.00 2.35 4.77
N VAL A 109 -14.80 2.66 5.27
CA VAL A 109 -13.86 3.65 4.75
C VAL A 109 -12.73 2.89 4.06
N ASN A 110 -12.84 2.76 2.75
CA ASN A 110 -11.93 1.93 1.97
C ASN A 110 -10.58 2.61 1.74
N CYS A 111 -9.50 1.86 1.91
CA CYS A 111 -8.18 2.28 1.50
C CYS A 111 -8.10 2.42 -0.02
N VAL A 112 -7.56 3.55 -0.48
CA VAL A 112 -7.36 3.88 -1.89
C VAL A 112 -6.22 3.05 -2.52
N ARG A 113 -5.19 2.70 -1.72
CA ARG A 113 -3.91 2.15 -2.19
C ARG A 113 -4.05 0.89 -3.06
N PRO A 114 -4.86 -0.12 -2.71
CA PRO A 114 -4.98 -1.33 -3.52
C PRO A 114 -5.61 -1.06 -4.90
N ARG A 115 -6.65 -0.22 -4.94
CA ARG A 115 -7.31 0.18 -6.20
C ARG A 115 -6.36 0.99 -7.09
N PHE A 116 -5.61 1.90 -6.48
CA PHE A 116 -4.57 2.67 -7.15
C PHE A 116 -3.48 1.77 -7.75
N ASN A 117 -2.92 0.87 -6.93
CA ASN A 117 -1.90 -0.09 -7.39
C ASN A 117 -2.42 -0.93 -8.56
N LEU A 118 -3.66 -1.44 -8.49
CA LEU A 118 -4.24 -2.23 -9.57
C LEU A 118 -4.40 -1.41 -10.88
N ALA A 119 -4.80 -0.14 -10.77
CA ALA A 119 -4.92 0.74 -11.92
C ALA A 119 -3.55 0.99 -12.59
N VAL A 120 -2.52 1.26 -11.78
CA VAL A 120 -1.15 1.47 -12.28
C VAL A 120 -0.60 0.19 -12.90
N GLN A 121 -0.84 -0.99 -12.29
CA GLN A 121 -0.44 -2.28 -12.86
C GLN A 121 -1.08 -2.53 -14.23
N ARG A 122 -2.38 -2.27 -14.38
CA ARG A 122 -3.08 -2.41 -15.68
C ARG A 122 -2.48 -1.49 -16.74
N MET A 123 -2.18 -0.24 -16.39
CA MET A 123 -1.52 0.69 -17.31
C MET A 123 -0.12 0.20 -17.70
N MET A 124 0.67 -0.30 -16.73
CA MET A 124 2.01 -0.81 -17.00
C MET A 124 2.01 -2.06 -17.90
N GLU A 125 0.95 -2.89 -17.87
CA GLU A 125 0.84 -4.06 -18.75
C GLU A 125 0.84 -3.67 -20.24
N GLU A 126 0.30 -2.48 -20.58
CA GLU A 126 0.34 -1.94 -21.95
C GLU A 126 1.78 -1.62 -22.41
N HIS A 127 2.70 -1.44 -21.47
CA HIS A 127 4.11 -1.12 -21.70
C HIS A 127 5.06 -2.26 -21.31
N LYS A 128 4.54 -3.49 -21.13
CA LYS A 128 5.29 -4.65 -20.67
C LYS A 128 6.58 -4.90 -21.43
N ASN A 129 6.55 -4.82 -22.76
CA ASN A 129 7.74 -5.04 -23.60
C ASN A 129 8.88 -4.07 -23.27
N LEU A 130 8.57 -2.79 -23.01
CA LEU A 130 9.55 -1.78 -22.61
C LEU A 130 10.08 -2.07 -21.20
N LEU A 131 9.20 -2.42 -20.27
CA LEU A 131 9.57 -2.76 -18.90
C LEU A 131 10.45 -4.01 -18.83
N ASP A 132 10.14 -5.03 -19.64
CA ASP A 132 10.92 -6.27 -19.74
C ASP A 132 12.30 -5.99 -20.37
N ARG A 133 12.39 -5.09 -21.35
CA ARG A 133 13.66 -4.65 -21.91
C ARG A 133 14.52 -3.97 -20.84
N ILE A 134 13.98 -3.02 -20.07
CA ILE A 134 14.70 -2.39 -18.94
C ILE A 134 15.14 -3.46 -17.94
N HIS A 135 14.25 -4.39 -17.59
CA HIS A 135 14.54 -5.47 -16.66
C HIS A 135 15.73 -6.33 -17.13
N CYS A 136 15.75 -6.75 -18.39
CA CYS A 136 16.85 -7.51 -18.97
C CYS A 136 18.20 -6.77 -18.89
N VAL A 137 18.21 -5.47 -19.19
CA VAL A 137 19.43 -4.64 -19.09
C VAL A 137 19.91 -4.55 -17.65
N ILE A 138 19.01 -4.24 -16.70
CA ILE A 138 19.30 -4.14 -15.26
C ILE A 138 19.80 -5.48 -14.70
N LEU A 139 19.18 -6.59 -15.08
CA LEU A 139 19.55 -7.94 -14.65
C LEU A 139 20.94 -8.32 -15.17
N ARG A 140 21.21 -8.09 -16.47
CA ARG A 140 22.52 -8.36 -17.05
C ARG A 140 23.59 -7.44 -16.45
N ALA A 141 23.28 -6.16 -16.24
CA ALA A 141 24.19 -5.22 -15.58
C ALA A 141 24.53 -5.66 -14.15
N ARG A 142 23.58 -6.23 -13.40
CA ARG A 142 23.84 -6.80 -12.07
C ARG A 142 24.80 -7.99 -12.13
N SER A 143 24.65 -8.85 -13.14
CA SER A 143 25.57 -9.99 -13.36
C SER A 143 26.99 -9.56 -13.74
N VAL A 144 27.14 -8.47 -14.50
CA VAL A 144 28.43 -7.91 -14.92
C VAL A 144 29.08 -7.12 -13.78
N LYS A 145 28.30 -6.34 -13.00
CA LYS A 145 28.79 -5.65 -11.80
C LYS A 145 29.39 -6.62 -10.77
N ASN A 146 28.87 -7.85 -10.66
CA ASN A 146 29.46 -8.89 -9.81
C ASN A 146 30.83 -9.39 -10.30
N ARG A 147 31.24 -9.09 -11.55
CA ARG A 147 32.54 -9.51 -12.09
C ARG A 147 33.62 -8.44 -12.00
N SER A 148 33.28 -7.14 -11.90
CA SER A 148 34.29 -6.07 -11.96
C SER A 148 33.78 -4.64 -11.64
N ALA A 149 32.95 -4.42 -10.60
CA ALA A 149 32.50 -3.05 -10.26
C ALA A 149 33.38 -2.34 -9.20
N PRO A 150 33.85 -1.10 -9.45
CA PRO A 150 34.48 -0.23 -8.45
C PRO A 150 33.46 0.38 -7.47
N ARG A 151 33.93 0.71 -6.26
CA ARG A 151 33.13 1.11 -5.08
C ARG A 151 32.19 2.34 -5.29
N LEU A 152 32.36 3.10 -6.38
CA LEU A 152 31.51 4.25 -6.74
C LEU A 152 30.08 3.88 -7.23
N LEU A 153 29.84 2.65 -7.69
CA LEU A 153 28.54 2.23 -8.25
C LEU A 153 27.62 1.49 -7.26
N ILE A 154 28.04 1.37 -5.99
CA ILE A 154 27.37 0.63 -4.91
C ILE A 154 26.06 1.32 -4.46
N PRO A 155 25.96 2.67 -4.35
CA PRO A 155 24.70 3.34 -4.01
C PRO A 155 23.62 3.22 -5.10
N LEU A 156 24.04 2.94 -6.33
CA LEU A 156 23.22 2.83 -7.55
C LEU A 156 23.06 1.37 -8.00
N ALA A 157 22.91 0.46 -7.04
CA ALA A 157 22.73 -0.95 -7.33
C ALA A 157 21.48 -1.16 -8.21
N PRO A 158 21.56 -1.95 -9.29
CA PRO A 158 20.42 -2.18 -10.17
C PRO A 158 19.25 -2.80 -9.37
N LYS A 159 18.13 -2.08 -9.28
CA LYS A 159 16.93 -2.52 -8.55
C LYS A 159 16.10 -3.42 -9.44
N LEU A 160 15.83 -4.65 -8.99
CA LEU A 160 14.90 -5.55 -9.68
C LEU A 160 13.46 -5.20 -9.28
N ARG A 161 12.54 -5.30 -10.24
CA ARG A 161 11.11 -5.20 -9.96
C ARG A 161 10.60 -6.45 -9.24
N ASN A 162 9.64 -6.26 -8.36
CA ASN A 162 8.74 -7.27 -7.80
C ASN A 162 7.38 -7.07 -8.49
N ASP A 163 6.92 -8.08 -9.24
CA ASP A 163 5.73 -7.98 -10.09
C ASP A 163 4.46 -7.61 -9.29
N THR A 164 4.40 -7.92 -8.00
CA THR A 164 3.24 -7.61 -7.14
C THR A 164 3.15 -6.14 -6.69
N ARG A 165 4.23 -5.35 -6.80
CA ARG A 165 4.29 -3.97 -6.28
C ARG A 165 4.83 -3.00 -7.34
N TRP A 166 3.95 -2.16 -7.88
CA TRP A 166 4.30 -1.21 -8.94
C TRP A 166 5.44 -0.24 -8.57
N SER A 167 5.58 0.10 -7.28
CA SER A 167 6.64 0.96 -6.76
C SER A 167 8.04 0.42 -7.00
N SER A 168 8.20 -0.91 -7.05
CA SER A 168 9.46 -1.54 -7.40
C SER A 168 9.79 -1.41 -8.89
N THR A 169 8.79 -1.52 -9.76
CA THR A 169 8.90 -1.25 -11.20
C THR A 169 9.28 0.22 -11.43
N TYR A 170 8.61 1.14 -10.75
CA TYR A 170 8.96 2.56 -10.77
C TYR A 170 10.43 2.79 -10.37
N ALA A 171 10.87 2.21 -9.24
CA ALA A 171 12.24 2.35 -8.78
C ALA A 171 13.28 1.76 -9.77
N MET A 172 12.94 0.68 -10.47
CA MET A 172 13.77 0.10 -11.54
C MET A 172 13.88 1.06 -12.73
N VAL A 173 12.76 1.63 -13.20
CA VAL A 173 12.75 2.57 -14.33
C VAL A 173 13.52 3.85 -13.97
N ALA A 174 13.26 4.43 -12.79
CA ALA A 174 13.98 5.60 -12.31
C ALA A 174 15.50 5.33 -12.25
N CYS A 175 15.90 4.20 -11.67
CA CYS A 175 17.29 3.79 -11.60
C CYS A 175 17.90 3.63 -13.00
N PHE A 176 17.21 2.98 -13.95
CA PHE A 176 17.69 2.84 -15.32
C PHE A 176 18.04 4.20 -15.93
N PHE A 177 17.18 5.21 -15.80
CA PHE A 177 17.46 6.54 -16.35
C PHE A 177 18.59 7.29 -15.64
N GLU A 178 18.82 7.05 -14.35
CA GLU A 178 19.96 7.62 -13.61
C GLU A 178 21.31 7.06 -14.10
N ILE A 179 21.34 5.80 -14.55
CA ILE A 179 22.58 5.11 -14.93
C ILE A 179 22.68 4.76 -16.42
N LYS A 180 21.72 5.15 -17.26
CA LYS A 180 21.60 4.70 -18.67
C LYS A 180 22.87 4.95 -19.49
N ASP A 181 23.54 6.09 -19.29
CA ASP A 181 24.73 6.45 -20.07
C ASP A 181 25.92 5.55 -19.70
N HIS A 182 26.03 5.20 -18.42
CA HIS A 182 27.01 4.22 -17.95
C HIS A 182 26.70 2.82 -18.48
N LEU A 183 25.43 2.44 -18.52
CA LEU A 183 25.01 1.15 -19.07
C LEU A 183 25.28 1.05 -20.58
N ALA A 184 25.05 2.14 -21.33
CA ALA A 184 25.33 2.19 -22.77
C ALA A 184 26.82 2.01 -23.10
N ALA A 185 27.71 2.43 -22.20
CA ALA A 185 29.15 2.27 -22.36
C ALA A 185 29.64 0.81 -22.15
N ILE A 186 28.84 -0.06 -21.53
CA ILE A 186 29.21 -1.45 -21.26
C ILE A 186 29.04 -2.30 -22.52
N THR A 187 30.15 -2.82 -23.05
CA THR A 187 30.18 -3.65 -24.27
C THR A 187 29.22 -4.85 -24.21
N ASP A 188 29.17 -5.54 -23.06
CA ASP A 188 28.29 -6.69 -22.81
C ASP A 188 26.79 -6.38 -22.92
N LEU A 189 26.40 -5.10 -22.80
CA LEU A 189 24.99 -4.68 -22.83
C LEU A 189 24.54 -4.20 -24.20
N ARG A 190 25.45 -3.93 -25.15
CA ARG A 190 25.13 -3.31 -26.45
C ARG A 190 24.05 -4.06 -27.23
N ALA A 191 24.08 -5.39 -27.22
CA ALA A 191 23.12 -6.21 -27.95
C ALA A 191 21.70 -6.20 -27.37
N ILE A 192 21.55 -5.83 -26.09
CA ILE A 192 20.27 -5.80 -25.37
C ILE A 192 19.85 -4.38 -24.98
N PHE A 193 20.71 -3.38 -25.24
CA PHE A 193 20.45 -1.99 -24.88
C PHE A 193 19.31 -1.45 -25.76
N PRO A 194 18.36 -0.68 -25.19
CA PRO A 194 17.20 -0.22 -25.96
C PRO A 194 17.62 0.74 -27.08
N ALA A 195 16.92 0.67 -28.21
CA ALA A 195 17.10 1.62 -29.31
C ALA A 195 16.64 3.03 -28.89
N PRO A 196 17.11 4.12 -29.54
CA PRO A 196 16.72 5.48 -29.19
C PRO A 196 15.19 5.69 -29.12
N VAL A 197 14.45 5.11 -30.06
CA VAL A 197 12.97 5.15 -30.08
C VAL A 197 12.35 4.45 -28.87
N GLU A 198 12.93 3.35 -28.41
CA GLU A 198 12.48 2.65 -27.20
C GLU A 198 12.80 3.49 -25.95
N ILE A 199 13.95 4.19 -25.92
CA ILE A 199 14.35 5.08 -24.82
C ILE A 199 13.37 6.26 -24.70
N ASP A 200 12.96 6.86 -25.81
CA ASP A 200 11.99 7.96 -25.82
C ASP A 200 10.61 7.51 -25.32
N ALA A 201 10.18 6.30 -25.73
CA ALA A 201 8.95 5.69 -25.22
C ALA A 201 9.06 5.36 -23.71
N MET A 202 10.20 4.85 -23.25
CA MET A 202 10.47 4.60 -21.83
C MET A 202 10.50 5.90 -21.02
N HIS A 203 10.98 7.00 -21.60
CA HIS A 203 11.02 8.31 -20.94
C HIS A 203 9.59 8.86 -20.76
N SER A 204 8.75 8.70 -21.78
CA SER A 204 7.33 9.05 -21.71
C SER A 204 6.61 8.22 -20.64
N LEU A 205 6.88 6.92 -20.55
CA LEU A 205 6.36 6.06 -19.49
C LEU A 205 6.84 6.52 -18.11
N ARG A 206 8.12 6.87 -17.95
CA ARG A 206 8.67 7.38 -16.69
C ARG A 206 7.91 8.63 -16.23
N ALA A 207 7.65 9.57 -17.13
CA ALA A 207 6.92 10.80 -16.78
C ALA A 207 5.50 10.50 -16.24
N VAL A 208 4.81 9.50 -16.79
CA VAL A 208 3.52 9.04 -16.26
C VAL A 208 3.68 8.42 -14.87
N LEU A 209 4.70 7.57 -14.67
CA LEU A 209 4.97 6.95 -13.38
C LEU A 209 5.41 7.97 -12.30
N ASP A 210 6.13 9.02 -12.67
CA ASP A 210 6.51 10.11 -11.75
C ASP A 210 5.27 10.82 -11.20
N VAL A 211 4.26 11.06 -12.05
CA VAL A 211 2.95 11.60 -11.62
C VAL A 211 2.26 10.65 -10.65
N MET A 212 2.22 9.35 -10.96
CA MET A 212 1.61 8.33 -10.10
C MET A 212 2.32 8.22 -8.74
N GLN A 213 3.64 8.36 -8.74
CA GLN A 213 4.45 8.42 -7.52
C GLN A 213 4.13 9.68 -6.71
N GLY A 214 3.93 10.82 -7.37
CA GLY A 214 3.47 12.05 -6.72
C GLY A 214 2.16 11.86 -5.96
N PHE A 215 1.16 11.23 -6.58
CA PHE A 215 -0.10 10.89 -5.90
C PHE A 215 0.11 9.92 -4.74
N THR A 216 0.97 8.92 -4.89
CA THR A 216 1.26 7.95 -3.83
C THR A 216 1.88 8.62 -2.61
N LEU A 217 2.85 9.50 -2.82
CA LEU A 217 3.45 10.27 -1.74
C LEU A 217 2.44 11.22 -1.10
N ALA A 218 1.55 11.84 -1.89
CA ALA A 218 0.48 12.68 -1.37
C ALA A 218 -0.47 11.88 -0.47
N PHE A 219 -0.90 10.67 -0.88
CA PHE A 219 -1.74 9.78 -0.07
C PHE A 219 -1.06 9.22 1.18
N GLN A 220 0.27 9.30 1.27
CA GLN A 220 1.05 8.84 2.43
C GLN A 220 1.32 9.94 3.45
N ARG A 221 0.91 11.18 3.16
CA ARG A 221 1.04 12.29 4.11
C ARG A 221 0.18 12.06 5.34
N GLU A 222 0.75 12.26 6.52
CA GLU A 222 0.06 12.10 7.80
C GLU A 222 -0.98 13.20 8.05
N ASP A 223 -0.80 14.37 7.42
CA ASP A 223 -1.67 15.53 7.56
C ASP A 223 -2.82 15.57 6.54
N LEU A 224 -2.98 14.52 5.72
CA LEU A 224 -3.99 14.49 4.68
C LEU A 224 -5.39 14.16 5.24
N THR A 225 -6.33 15.08 5.06
CA THR A 225 -7.72 14.87 5.47
C THR A 225 -8.47 13.95 4.48
N LEU A 226 -9.59 13.37 4.92
CA LEU A 226 -10.48 12.59 4.03
C LEU A 226 -11.06 13.43 2.89
N SER A 227 -11.31 14.72 3.12
CA SER A 227 -11.80 15.65 2.09
C SER A 227 -10.74 15.88 1.01
N GLU A 228 -9.51 16.18 1.42
CA GLU A 228 -8.39 16.36 0.47
C GLU A 228 -8.07 15.05 -0.26
N THR A 229 -8.15 13.91 0.44
CA THR A 229 -8.01 12.58 -0.18
C THR A 229 -9.02 12.40 -1.31
N ARG A 230 -10.27 12.83 -1.10
CA ARG A 230 -11.32 12.77 -2.14
C ARG A 230 -10.98 13.66 -3.33
N VAL A 231 -10.56 14.91 -3.09
CA VAL A 231 -10.15 15.84 -4.15
C VAL A 231 -8.97 15.28 -4.95
N LEU A 232 -7.96 14.72 -4.27
CA LEU A 232 -6.83 14.07 -4.92
C LEU A 232 -7.25 12.85 -5.74
N MET A 233 -8.22 12.07 -5.24
CA MET A 233 -8.76 10.93 -5.97
C MET A 233 -9.54 11.36 -7.21
N ASP A 234 -10.34 12.43 -7.11
CA ASP A 234 -11.09 12.96 -8.25
C ASP A 234 -10.12 13.50 -9.31
N ALA A 235 -9.09 14.26 -8.90
CA ALA A 235 -8.03 14.75 -9.79
C ALA A 235 -7.22 13.59 -10.44
N LEU A 236 -6.97 12.52 -9.70
CA LEU A 236 -6.34 11.32 -10.23
C LEU A 236 -7.24 10.65 -11.28
N CYS A 237 -8.53 10.48 -11.01
CA CYS A 237 -9.47 9.86 -11.93
C CYS A 237 -9.68 10.71 -13.19
N GLU A 238 -9.66 12.04 -13.07
CA GLU A 238 -9.71 12.96 -14.21
C GLU A 238 -8.46 12.82 -15.09
N LYS A 239 -7.27 12.79 -14.48
CA LYS A 239 -6.00 12.64 -15.19
C LYS A 239 -5.82 11.24 -15.79
N PHE A 240 -6.39 10.22 -15.14
CA PHE A 240 -6.30 8.82 -15.56
C PHE A 240 -7.68 8.15 -15.50
N PRO A 241 -8.50 8.27 -16.57
CA PRO A 241 -9.87 7.75 -16.60
C PRO A 241 -10.01 6.23 -16.43
N ARG A 242 -8.89 5.49 -16.54
CA ARG A 242 -8.82 4.04 -16.29
C ARG A 242 -8.63 3.69 -14.80
N CYS A 243 -8.48 4.69 -13.92
CA CYS A 243 -8.47 4.49 -12.48
C CYS A 243 -9.91 4.23 -12.00
N PRO A 244 -10.19 3.13 -11.27
CA PRO A 244 -11.54 2.82 -10.82
C PRO A 244 -12.06 3.93 -9.89
N THR A 245 -13.20 4.51 -10.26
CA THR A 245 -13.87 5.58 -9.51
C THR A 245 -14.21 5.16 -8.08
N THR A 246 -14.15 6.12 -7.17
CA THR A 246 -14.75 6.03 -5.84
C THR A 246 -16.27 5.97 -6.00
N SER A 247 -16.85 4.77 -6.09
CA SER A 247 -18.28 4.61 -5.77
C SER A 247 -18.42 4.76 -4.26
N ALA A 248 -18.33 6.00 -3.78
CA ALA A 248 -19.05 6.37 -2.57
C ALA A 248 -20.52 6.37 -3.00
N ARG A 249 -21.21 5.26 -2.74
CA ARG A 249 -22.66 5.31 -2.59
C ARG A 249 -22.91 6.28 -1.43
N VAL A 250 -23.10 7.55 -1.77
CA VAL A 250 -23.80 8.48 -0.91
C VAL A 250 -25.19 7.85 -0.77
N LEU A 251 -25.43 7.20 0.38
CA LEU A 251 -26.78 7.07 0.90
C LEU A 251 -27.27 8.51 1.03
N ARG A 252 -27.96 8.98 -0.02
CA ARG A 252 -28.82 10.15 0.10
C ARG A 252 -29.89 9.73 1.11
N SER A 253 -29.90 10.43 2.24
CA SER A 253 -31.01 10.50 3.18
C SER A 253 -32.34 10.67 2.46
#